data_AF-A0A7X8QQC8-F1
#
_entry.id   AF-A0A7X8QQC8-F1
#
_cell.length_a   1.000
_cell.length_b   1.000
_cell.length_c   1.000
_cell.angle_alpha   90.00
_cell.angle_beta   90.00
_cell.angle_gamma   90.00
#
_symmetry.space_group_name_H-M   'P 1'
#
loop_
_entity.id
_entity.type
_entity.pdbx_description
1 polymer ?
#
loop_
_entity_poly.entity_id
_entity_poly.type
_entity_poly.pdbx_seq_one_letter_code
_entity_poly.pdbx_strand_id
1 'polypeptide(L)' 'MKKNVNVNKFLTVTGILLIIGFVIRLGVDYYNYKNTINSAPFYVFILGRSVVFLLPSVICFISAIYFKNKDI' A
#
# COMPACT_ATOMS: atom_id res chain seq x y z
N MET A 1 26.06 6.23 17.59
CA MET A 1 26.02 6.00 16.13
C MET A 1 24.64 6.40 15.60
N LYS A 2 24.45 7.67 15.23
CA LYS A 2 23.14 8.19 14.79
C LYS A 2 22.96 7.79 13.33
N LYS A 3 22.32 6.63 13.10
CA LYS A 3 21.99 6.17 11.75
C LYS A 3 20.93 7.14 11.22
N ASN A 4 21.34 8.13 10.42
CA ASN A 4 20.43 8.98 9.68
C ASN A 4 19.71 8.09 8.66
N VAL A 5 18.63 7.44 9.11
CA VAL A 5 17.70 6.78 8.22
C VAL A 5 17.15 7.90 7.35
N ASN A 6 17.54 7.89 6.08
CA ASN A 6 17.03 8.84 5.11
C ASN A 6 15.50 8.61 5.04
N VAL A 7 14.76 9.50 5.69
CA VAL A 7 13.31 9.36 5.94
C VAL A 7 12.56 9.19 4.61
N ASN A 8 12.99 9.90 3.57
CA ASN A 8 12.50 9.72 2.20
C ASN A 8 12.71 8.29 1.69
N LYS A 9 13.91 7.72 1.85
CA LYS A 9 14.20 6.33 1.45
C LYS A 9 13.34 5.32 2.22
N PHE A 10 13.15 5.53 3.53
CA PHE A 10 12.29 4.67 4.36
C PHE A 10 10.81 4.73 3.93
N LEU A 11 10.27 5.94 3.73
CA LEU A 11 8.90 6.15 3.26
C LEU A 11 8.68 5.54 1.86
N THR A 12 9.66 5.70 0.96
CA THR A 12 9.60 5.12 -0.39
C THR A 12 9.54 3.60 -0.34
N VAL A 13 10.42 2.96 0.45
CA VAL A 13 10.44 1.49 0.61
C VAL A 13 9.14 1.01 1.26
N THR A 14 8.62 1.73 2.26
CA THR A 14 7.35 1.40 2.92
C THR A 14 6.18 1.48 1.94
N GLY A 15 6.11 2.51 1.10
CA GLY A 15 5.10 2.62 0.03
C GLY A 15 5.15 1.44 -0.94
N ILE A 16 6.35 1.06 -1.40
CA ILE A 16 6.52 -0.11 -2.28
C ILE A 16 6.03 -1.39 -1.60
N LEU A 17 6.38 -1.61 -0.33
CA LEU A 17 5.92 -2.78 0.43
C LEU A 17 4.39 -2.82 0.58
N LEU A 18 3.74 -1.67 0.77
CA LEU A 18 2.27 -1.59 0.82
C LEU A 18 1.64 -1.98 -0.52
N ILE A 19 2.23 -1.57 -1.65
CA ILE A 19 1.76 -1.98 -3.00
C ILE A 19 1.94 -3.49 -3.19
N ILE A 20 3.10 -4.04 -2.80
CA ILE A 20 3.33 -5.50 -2.90
C ILE A 20 2.32 -6.25 -2.03
N GLY A 21 2.09 -5.79 -0.80
CA GLY A 21 1.08 -6.35 0.11
C GLY A 21 -0.33 -6.31 -0.48
N PHE A 22 -0.69 -5.21 -1.16
CA PHE A 22 -1.96 -5.09 -1.88
C PHE A 22 -2.11 -6.19 -2.93
N VAL A 23 -1.12 -6.36 -3.81
CA VAL A 23 -1.17 -7.36 -4.90
C VAL A 23 -1.30 -8.78 -4.34
N ILE A 24 -0.48 -9.13 -3.34
CA ILE A 24 -0.53 -10.45 -2.71
C ILE A 24 -1.91 -10.69 -2.08
N ARG A 25 -2.40 -9.73 -1.28
CA ARG A 25 -3.65 -9.89 -0.56
C ARG A 25 -4.85 -9.94 -1.49
N LEU A 26 -4.85 -9.09 -2.53
CA LEU A 26 -5.92 -9.10 -3.53
C LEU A 26 -5.90 -10.40 -4.36
N GLY A 27 -4.72 -10.94 -4.67
CA GLY A 27 -4.58 -12.25 -5.31
C GLY A 27 -5.13 -13.39 -4.45
N VAL A 28 -4.86 -13.37 -3.14
CA VAL A 28 -5.45 -14.33 -2.19
C VAL A 28 -6.96 -14.17 -2.10
N ASP A 29 -7.47 -12.95 -2.04
CA ASP A 29 -8.91 -12.69 -2.01
C ASP A 29 -9.56 -13.20 -3.31
N TYR A 30 -8.93 -12.97 -4.47
CA TYR A 30 -9.41 -13.47 -5.77
C TYR A 30 -9.43 -15.01 -5.82
N TYR A 31 -8.35 -15.67 -5.39
CA TYR A 31 -8.26 -17.12 -5.38
C TYR A 31 -9.35 -17.76 -4.49
N ASN A 32 -9.65 -17.14 -3.35
CA ASN A 32 -10.68 -17.61 -2.43
C ASN A 32 -12.10 -17.15 -2.82
N TYR A 33 -12.23 -16.26 -3.81
CA TYR A 33 -13.50 -15.69 -4.17
C TYR A 33 -14.35 -16.69 -4.94
N LYS A 34 -15.47 -17.10 -4.33
CA LYS A 34 -16.49 -17.95 -4.94
C LYS A 34 -17.78 -17.15 -5.11
N ASN A 35 -18.18 -16.92 -6.36
CA ASN A 35 -19.41 -16.20 -6.72
C ASN A 35 -20.69 -16.83 -6.13
N THR A 36 -20.65 -18.12 -5.80
CA THR A 36 -21.78 -18.85 -5.23
C THR A 36 -21.96 -18.65 -3.72
N ILE A 37 -20.95 -18.11 -3.03
CA ILE A 37 -20.94 -17.97 -1.56
C ILE A 37 -20.93 -16.49 -1.14
N ASN A 38 -20.30 -15.62 -1.94
CA ASN A 38 -20.23 -14.20 -1.64
C ASN A 38 -21.37 -13.43 -2.32
N SER A 39 -22.21 -12.79 -1.49
CA SER A 39 -23.30 -11.91 -1.98
C SER A 39 -22.79 -10.59 -2.57
N ALA A 40 -21.55 -10.19 -2.23
CA ALA A 40 -20.94 -8.96 -2.71
C ALA A 40 -20.02 -9.24 -3.91
N PRO A 41 -20.13 -8.45 -4.99
CA PRO A 41 -19.26 -8.58 -6.16
C PRO A 41 -17.79 -8.28 -5.81
N PHE A 42 -16.86 -8.93 -6.51
CA PHE A 42 -15.42 -8.86 -6.22
C PHE A 42 -14.85 -7.43 -6.20
N TYR A 43 -15.42 -6.49 -6.96
CA TYR A 43 -14.96 -5.09 -6.95
C TYR A 43 -15.05 -4.43 -5.57
N VAL A 44 -15.95 -4.88 -4.69
CA VAL A 44 -16.05 -4.36 -3.32
C VAL A 44 -14.78 -4.69 -2.53
N PHE A 45 -14.23 -5.89 -2.71
CA PHE A 45 -12.95 -6.30 -2.11
C PHE A 45 -11.79 -5.50 -2.70
N ILE A 46 -11.79 -5.26 -4.02
CA ILE A 46 -10.80 -4.39 -4.67
C ILE A 46 -10.79 -3.00 -4.03
N LEU A 47 -11.97 -2.38 -3.88
CA LEU A 47 -12.09 -1.05 -3.27
C LEU A 47 -11.63 -1.05 -1.81
N GLY A 48 -12.09 -2.01 -1.01
CA GLY A 48 -11.69 -2.13 0.40
C GLY A 48 -10.18 -2.28 0.56
N ARG A 49 -9.55 -3.16 -0.23
CA ARG A 49 -8.08 -3.33 -0.22
C ARG A 49 -7.35 -2.10 -0.74
N SER A 50 -7.90 -1.41 -1.73
CA SER A 50 -7.29 -0.19 -2.28
C SER A 50 -7.22 0.91 -1.23
N VAL A 51 -8.30 1.09 -0.45
CA VAL A 51 -8.32 2.06 0.64
C VAL A 51 -7.33 1.68 1.76
N VAL A 52 -7.17 0.40 2.07
CA VAL A 52 -6.29 -0.05 3.16
C VAL A 52 -4.80 -0.01 2.78
N PHE A 53 -4.44 -0.26 1.51
CA PHE A 53 -3.04 -0.37 1.10
C PHE A 53 -2.58 0.77 0.17
N LEU A 54 -3.36 1.10 -0.85
CA LEU A 54 -2.95 2.07 -1.86
C LEU A 54 -3.01 3.50 -1.31
N LEU A 55 -4.04 3.86 -0.55
CA LEU A 55 -4.12 5.20 0.07
C LEU A 55 -2.92 5.46 1.01
N PRO A 56 -2.60 4.58 1.99
CA PRO A 56 -1.39 4.76 2.80
C PRO A 56 -0.10 4.77 1.98
N SER A 57 -0.02 3.97 0.91
CA SER A 57 1.14 4.01 0.01
C SER A 57 1.30 5.37 -0.67
N VAL A 58 0.21 5.98 -1.14
CA VAL A 58 0.23 7.32 -1.74
C VAL A 58 0.69 8.36 -0.72
N ILE A 59 0.19 8.28 0.52
CA ILE A 59 0.63 9.16 1.62
C ILE A 59 2.13 9.00 1.88
N CYS A 60 2.64 7.77 1.87
CA CYS A 60 4.08 7.51 2.01
C CYS A 60 4.89 8.18 0.88
N PHE A 61 4.47 8.04 -0.38
CA PHE A 61 5.20 8.65 -1.50
C PHE A 61 5.13 10.19 -1.50
N ILE A 62 3.98 10.78 -1.22
CA ILE A 62 3.84 12.24 -1.09
C ILE A 62 4.76 12.74 0.03
N SER A 63 4.74 12.06 1.18
CA SER A 63 5.61 12.40 2.32
C SER A 63 7.09 12.25 1.94
N ALA A 64 7.45 11.18 1.21
CA ALA A 64 8.82 10.96 0.75
C ALA A 64 9.32 12.10 -0.15
N ILE A 65 8.49 12.56 -1.09
CA ILE A 65 8.79 13.71 -1.96
C ILE A 65 8.92 14.99 -1.13
N TYR A 66 8.00 15.23 -0.19
CA TYR A 66 8.04 16.41 0.68
C TYR A 66 9.34 16.48 1.49
N PHE A 67 9.76 15.37 2.11
CA PHE A 67 11.00 15.32 2.88
C PHE A 67 12.25 15.33 2.02
N LYS A 68 12.20 14.82 0.78
CA LYS A 68 13.30 14.91 -0.18
C LYS A 68 13.62 16.37 -0.53
N ASN A 69 12.60 17.21 -0.64
CA ASN A 69 12.76 18.62 -1.02
C ASN A 69 13.12 19.53 0.17
N LYS A 70 13.18 19.00 1.39
CA LYS A 70 13.32 19.79 2.61
C LYS A 70 14.73 19.78 3.22
N ASP A 71 15.71 19.12 2.61
CA ASP A 71 17.12 19.03 3.05
C ASP A 71 17.30 19.23 4.58
N ILE A 72 16.80 18.26 5.36
CA ILE A 72 17.07 18.14 6.81
C ILE A 72 18.21 17.16 7.00
#